data_AF-A0A2V7J2J7-F1
#
_entry.id   AF-A0A2V7J2J7-F1
#
_cell.length_a   1.000
_cell.length_b   1.000
_cell.length_c   1.000
_cell.angle_alpha   90.00
_cell.angle_beta   90.00
_cell.angle_gamma   90.00
#
_symmetry.space_group_name_H-M   'P 1'
#
loop_
_entity.id
_entity.type
_entity.pdbx_description
1 polymer ?
#
loop_
_entity_poly.entity_id
_entity_poly.type
_entity_poly.pdbx_seq_one_letter_code
_entity_poly.pdbx_strand_id
1 'polypeptide(L)'
;MSATPDTPELARMKQQLVAAEEQARRLSAELEKFSYSVSHDLRAPLRAINGFSQALLEDYGSTLPPDGQSLLARVRESATRMGRMIDDLLVLSRLGRKQLDIGPVDLASIAQVIAQEQRQADPGRAVDVVVRSLPTAVGDAGLLRQVLLNLVANAFKFTRRQAHPQVEIGSRADDGGREAVYYVRDNG
;
A
#
# COMPACT_ATOMS: atom_id res chain seq x y z
N MET A 1 10.26 57.27 18.07
CA MET A 1 10.91 56.21 18.89
C MET A 1 10.33 54.89 18.41
N SER A 2 10.76 54.32 17.28
CA SER A 2 12.03 53.63 17.02
C SER A 2 12.31 52.50 18.00
N ALA A 3 11.78 51.32 17.68
CA ALA A 3 12.40 50.03 17.90
C ALA A 3 11.65 49.01 17.03
N THR A 4 12.15 48.75 15.82
CA THR A 4 11.97 47.44 15.19
C THR A 4 13.02 46.52 15.81
N PRO A 5 12.67 45.59 16.70
CA PRO A 5 13.58 44.54 17.09
C PRO A 5 13.56 43.45 15.99
N ASP A 6 14.65 42.69 15.88
CA ASP A 6 14.70 41.33 15.30
C ASP A 6 15.04 41.11 13.82
N THR A 7 15.86 41.96 13.18
CA THR A 7 16.47 41.55 11.89
C THR A 7 17.57 40.47 12.01
N PRO A 8 18.47 40.45 13.02
CA PRO A 8 19.51 39.41 13.16
C PRO A 8 18.97 38.10 13.73
N GLU A 9 18.01 38.18 14.66
CA GLU A 9 17.41 37.01 15.31
C GLU A 9 16.51 36.23 14.35
N LEU A 10 15.67 36.94 13.58
CA LEU A 10 14.87 36.33 12.51
C LEU A 10 15.74 35.69 11.43
N ALA A 11 16.87 36.31 11.06
CA ALA A 11 17.81 35.73 10.09
C ALA A 11 18.47 34.45 10.62
N ARG A 12 18.85 34.42 11.91
CA ARG A 12 19.38 33.22 12.58
C ARG A 12 18.33 32.11 12.67
N MET A 13 17.09 32.41 13.06
CA MET A 13 16.00 31.43 13.10
C MET A 13 15.72 30.86 11.71
N LYS A 14 15.70 31.70 10.66
CA LYS A 14 15.57 31.23 9.27
C LYS A 14 16.72 30.32 8.84
N GLN A 15 17.96 30.68 9.17
CA GLN A 15 19.12 29.83 8.88
C GLN A 15 19.07 28.50 9.63
N GLN A 16 18.68 28.51 10.91
CA GLN A 16 18.50 27.29 11.70
C GLN A 16 17.38 26.41 11.14
N LEU A 17 16.28 27.02 10.69
CA LEU A 17 15.18 26.29 10.06
C LEU A 17 15.63 25.63 8.75
N VAL A 18 16.34 26.35 7.88
CA VAL A 18 16.89 25.81 6.63
C VAL A 18 17.88 24.67 6.90
N ALA A 19 18.78 24.84 7.86
CA ALA A 19 19.74 23.80 8.23
C ALA A 19 19.05 22.55 8.81
N ALA A 20 18.03 22.74 9.65
CA ALA A 20 17.23 21.65 10.19
C ALA A 20 16.43 20.92 9.09
N GLU A 21 15.87 21.66 8.13
CA GLU A 21 15.20 21.07 6.96
C GLU A 21 16.17 20.26 6.10
N GLU A 22 17.35 20.78 5.79
CA GLU A 22 18.37 20.06 5.04
C GLU A 22 18.83 18.79 5.75
N GLN A 23 19.07 18.86 7.06
CA GLN A 23 19.45 17.71 7.86
C GLN A 23 18.34 16.66 7.92
N ALA A 24 17.09 17.08 8.07
CA ALA A 24 15.93 16.20 8.01
C ALA A 24 15.83 15.51 6.63
N ARG A 25 16.05 16.24 5.54
CA ARG A 25 16.05 15.67 4.16
C ARG A 25 17.15 14.63 3.97
N ARG A 26 18.38 14.91 4.45
CA ARG A 26 19.52 13.98 4.35
C ARG A 26 19.25 12.67 5.10
N LEU A 27 18.85 12.77 6.37
CA LEU A 27 18.52 11.60 7.20
C LEU A 27 17.35 10.80 6.58
N SER A 28 16.39 11.48 5.95
CA SER A 28 15.33 10.80 5.21
C SER A 28 15.85 9.97 4.05
N ALA A 29 16.69 10.58 3.21
CA ALA A 29 17.20 9.92 2.01
C ALA A 29 18.09 8.73 2.37
N GLU A 30 18.81 8.82 3.48
CA GLU A 30 19.60 7.72 4.03
C GLU A 30 18.70 6.58 4.54
N LEU A 31 17.62 6.90 5.26
CA LEU A 31 16.63 5.91 5.71
C LEU A 31 15.96 5.23 4.51
N GLU A 32 15.59 5.96 3.46
CA GLU A 32 14.99 5.38 2.25
C GLU A 32 15.95 4.43 1.53
N LYS A 33 17.21 4.83 1.35
CA LYS A 33 18.25 3.99 0.75
C LYS A 33 18.46 2.72 1.57
N PHE A 34 18.52 2.85 2.90
CA PHE A 34 18.63 1.72 3.81
C PHE A 34 17.42 0.79 3.71
N SER A 35 16.20 1.33 3.82
CA SER A 35 14.96 0.56 3.68
C SER A 35 14.89 -0.15 2.33
N TYR A 36 15.27 0.53 1.24
CA TYR A 36 15.29 -0.05 -0.11
C TYR A 36 16.28 -1.21 -0.23
N SER A 37 17.52 -1.02 0.23
CA SER A 37 18.56 -2.06 0.19
C SER A 37 18.13 -3.29 0.98
N VAL A 38 17.73 -3.11 2.24
CA VAL A 38 17.30 -4.23 3.11
C VAL A 38 16.12 -4.98 2.49
N SER A 39 15.14 -4.25 1.96
CA SER A 39 13.95 -4.87 1.36
C SER A 39 14.28 -5.65 0.10
N HIS A 40 15.15 -5.11 -0.76
CA HIS A 40 15.63 -5.81 -1.93
C HIS A 40 16.37 -7.11 -1.54
N ASP A 41 17.25 -7.02 -0.55
CA ASP A 41 18.08 -8.14 -0.10
C ASP A 41 17.26 -9.22 0.61
N LEU A 42 16.13 -8.87 1.23
CA LEU A 42 15.18 -9.81 1.81
C LEU A 42 14.23 -10.45 0.79
N ARG A 43 13.95 -9.79 -0.35
CA ARG A 43 13.09 -10.36 -1.40
C ARG A 43 13.72 -11.57 -2.10
N ALA A 44 15.04 -11.54 -2.32
CA ALA A 44 15.75 -12.64 -2.97
C ALA A 44 15.63 -13.98 -2.21
N PRO A 45 15.95 -14.08 -0.90
CA PRO A 45 15.80 -15.32 -0.14
C PRO A 45 14.34 -15.73 0.00
N LEU A 46 13.39 -14.79 0.12
CA LEU A 46 11.96 -15.13 0.18
C LEU A 46 11.43 -15.75 -1.12
N ARG A 47 11.84 -15.23 -2.28
CA ARG A 47 11.53 -15.84 -3.58
C ARG A 47 12.12 -17.22 -3.70
N ALA A 48 13.37 -17.41 -3.25
CA ALA A 48 14.02 -18.72 -3.25
C ALA A 48 13.27 -19.73 -2.37
N ILE A 49 12.90 -19.35 -1.14
CA ILE A 49 12.10 -20.20 -0.23
C ILE A 49 10.78 -20.60 -0.90
N ASN A 50 10.06 -19.65 -1.49
CA ASN A 50 8.78 -19.94 -2.14
C ASN A 50 8.96 -20.84 -3.38
N GLY A 51 10.00 -20.58 -4.18
CA GLY A 51 10.33 -21.35 -5.39
C GLY A 51 10.73 -22.78 -5.08
N PHE A 52 11.65 -23.00 -4.13
CA PHE A 52 12.03 -24.35 -3.70
C PHE A 52 10.86 -25.10 -3.06
N SER A 53 10.05 -24.43 -2.25
CA SER A 53 8.86 -25.07 -1.66
C SER A 53 7.82 -25.45 -2.72
N GLN A 54 7.68 -24.66 -3.78
CA GLN A 54 6.81 -24.98 -4.92
C GLN A 54 7.36 -26.15 -5.73
N ALA A 55 8.65 -26.11 -6.10
CA ALA A 55 9.29 -27.20 -6.84
C ALA A 55 9.18 -28.54 -6.08
N LEU A 56 9.35 -28.52 -4.77
CA LEU A 56 9.22 -29.72 -3.94
C LEU A 56 7.78 -30.27 -3.90
N LEU A 57 6.78 -29.39 -3.95
CA LEU A 57 5.37 -29.79 -4.06
C LEU A 57 5.04 -30.32 -5.46
N GLU A 58 5.62 -29.75 -6.52
CA GLU A 58 5.41 -30.18 -7.90
C GLU A 58 6.05 -31.55 -8.16
N ASP A 59 7.31 -31.73 -7.74
CA ASP A 59 8.09 -32.94 -8.03
C ASP A 59 7.75 -34.11 -7.08
N TYR A 60 7.44 -33.81 -5.81
CA TYR A 60 7.30 -34.83 -4.76
C TYR A 60 5.97 -34.77 -4.02
N GLY A 61 5.05 -33.87 -4.38
CA GLY A 61 3.77 -33.67 -3.68
C GLY A 61 3.00 -34.96 -3.45
N SER A 62 2.86 -35.80 -4.48
CA SER A 62 2.14 -37.08 -4.39
C SER A 62 2.82 -38.13 -3.52
N THR A 63 4.12 -38.00 -3.26
CA THR A 63 4.90 -38.92 -2.41
C THR A 63 5.04 -38.42 -0.97
N LEU A 64 4.77 -37.13 -0.74
CA LEU A 64 4.83 -36.54 0.58
C LEU A 64 3.59 -36.92 1.40
N PRO A 65 3.77 -37.30 2.69
CA PRO A 65 2.66 -37.44 3.61
C PRO A 65 1.83 -36.13 3.68
N PRO A 66 0.53 -36.20 3.99
CA PRO A 66 -0.34 -35.01 4.10
C PRO A 66 0.24 -33.91 5.01
N ASP A 67 0.88 -34.29 6.12
CA ASP A 67 1.53 -33.35 7.04
C ASP A 67 2.70 -32.61 6.39
N GLY A 68 3.49 -33.29 5.56
CA GLY A 68 4.60 -32.69 4.82
C GLY A 68 4.13 -31.66 3.79
N GLN A 69 3.05 -31.96 3.07
CA GLN A 69 2.43 -31.01 2.15
C GLN A 69 1.88 -29.78 2.89
N SER A 70 1.24 -30.00 4.04
CA SER A 70 0.70 -28.93 4.90
C SER A 70 1.80 -28.00 5.45
N LEU A 71 2.95 -28.57 5.86
CA LEU A 71 4.11 -27.78 6.30
C LEU A 71 4.67 -26.92 5.17
N LEU A 72 4.82 -27.46 3.96
CA LEU A 72 5.29 -26.69 2.80
C LEU A 72 4.32 -25.56 2.43
N ALA A 73 3.01 -25.82 2.47
CA ALA A 73 2.01 -24.78 2.26
C ALA A 73 2.15 -23.64 3.29
N ARG A 74 2.38 -23.95 4.57
CA ARG A 74 2.61 -22.96 5.63
C ARG A 74 3.90 -22.16 5.44
N VAL A 75 5.00 -22.80 5.03
CA VAL A 75 6.26 -22.11 4.70
C VAL A 75 6.04 -21.09 3.59
N ARG A 76 5.33 -21.48 2.54
CA ARG A 76 5.00 -20.60 1.40
C ARG A 76 4.11 -19.44 1.79
N GLU A 77 3.07 -19.68 2.60
CA GLU A 77 2.21 -18.61 3.11
C GLU A 77 3.04 -17.61 3.93
N SER A 78 3.93 -18.11 4.78
CA SER A 78 4.80 -17.28 5.63
C SER A 78 5.76 -16.44 4.81
N ALA A 79 6.43 -17.04 3.80
CA ALA A 79 7.32 -16.32 2.89
C ALA A 79 6.58 -15.23 2.10
N THR A 80 5.36 -15.54 1.64
CA THR A 80 4.50 -14.58 0.93
C THR A 80 4.06 -13.43 1.84
N ARG A 81 3.73 -13.73 3.11
CA ARG A 81 3.36 -12.73 4.11
C ARG A 81 4.52 -11.81 4.46
N MET A 82 5.73 -12.35 4.59
CA MET A 82 6.94 -11.55 4.80
C MET A 82 7.21 -10.62 3.62
N GLY A 83 7.04 -11.09 2.38
CA GLY A 83 7.18 -10.24 1.19
C GLY A 83 6.24 -9.04 1.23
N ARG A 84 4.96 -9.26 1.60
CA ARG A 84 3.99 -8.19 1.78
C ARG A 84 4.37 -7.20 2.89
N MET A 85 4.81 -7.68 4.06
CA MET A 85 5.25 -6.78 5.14
C MET A 85 6.45 -5.91 4.74
N ILE A 86 7.37 -6.45 3.96
CA ILE A 86 8.51 -5.69 3.42
C ILE A 86 8.03 -4.61 2.46
N ASP A 87 7.09 -4.94 1.57
CA ASP A 87 6.51 -3.99 0.63
C ASP A 87 5.74 -2.88 1.35
N ASP A 88 4.95 -3.23 2.36
CA ASP A 88 4.22 -2.28 3.20
C ASP A 88 5.17 -1.34 3.97
N LEU A 89 6.28 -1.87 4.50
CA LEU A 89 7.30 -1.07 5.18
C LEU A 89 8.02 -0.10 4.23
N LEU A 90 8.29 -0.52 2.99
CA LEU A 90 8.84 0.35 1.96
C LEU A 90 7.90 1.50 1.60
N VAL A 91 6.61 1.18 1.45
CA VAL A 91 5.57 2.19 1.21
C VAL A 91 5.54 3.19 2.37
N LEU A 92 5.54 2.71 3.62
CA LEU A 92 5.57 3.55 4.81
C LEU A 92 6.81 4.44 4.90
N SER A 93 7.99 3.89 4.60
CA SER A 93 9.26 4.63 4.57
C SER A 93 9.22 5.78 3.55
N ARG A 94 8.54 5.57 2.41
CA ARG A 94 8.38 6.56 1.33
C ARG A 94 7.27 7.59 1.59
N LEU A 95 6.26 7.25 2.39
CA LEU A 95 5.13 8.13 2.72
C LEU A 95 5.54 9.39 3.50
N GLY A 96 6.75 9.41 4.08
CA GLY A 96 7.22 10.53 4.89
C GLY A 96 7.52 11.82 4.12
N ARG A 97 8.14 11.75 2.92
CA ARG A 97 8.86 12.94 2.37
C ARG A 97 9.00 13.04 0.84
N LYS A 98 8.16 12.36 0.02
CA LYS A 98 8.02 12.80 -1.37
C LYS A 98 7.28 14.15 -1.37
N GLN A 99 7.77 15.16 -2.10
CA GLN A 99 6.96 16.35 -2.34
C GLN A 99 5.67 15.86 -2.99
N LEU A 100 4.55 16.02 -2.28
CA LEU A 100 3.27 15.50 -2.74
C LEU A 100 2.97 16.17 -4.07
N ASP A 101 2.80 15.37 -5.11
CA ASP A 101 2.36 15.87 -6.39
C ASP A 101 0.84 16.03 -6.32
N ILE A 102 0.41 17.12 -5.69
CA ILE A 102 -1.00 17.40 -5.43
C ILE A 102 -1.64 17.86 -6.73
N GLY A 103 -2.53 17.04 -7.27
CA GLY A 103 -3.32 17.35 -8.45
C GLY A 103 -4.73 16.77 -8.38
N PRO A 104 -5.57 17.06 -9.40
CA PRO A 104 -6.84 16.37 -9.56
C PRO A 104 -6.59 14.89 -9.90
N VAL A 105 -7.31 14.00 -9.22
CA VAL A 105 -7.17 12.55 -9.35
C VAL A 105 -8.51 11.92 -9.66
N ASP A 106 -8.58 11.21 -10.78
CA ASP A 106 -9.71 10.36 -11.14
C ASP A 106 -9.65 9.03 -10.38
N LEU A 107 -10.27 9.01 -9.19
CA LEU A 107 -10.35 7.81 -8.37
C LEU A 107 -11.22 6.72 -8.99
N ALA A 108 -12.16 7.05 -9.88
CA ALA A 108 -13.00 6.04 -10.53
C ALA A 108 -12.17 5.17 -11.47
N SER A 109 -11.33 5.80 -12.29
CA SER A 109 -10.39 5.08 -13.17
C SER A 109 -9.41 4.21 -12.37
N ILE A 110 -8.86 4.75 -11.27
CA ILE A 110 -7.94 3.98 -10.40
C ILE A 110 -8.65 2.79 -9.75
N ALA A 111 -9.88 2.97 -9.25
CA ALA A 111 -10.69 1.93 -8.64
C ALA A 111 -10.95 0.77 -9.62
N GLN A 112 -11.29 1.10 -10.87
CA GLN A 112 -11.55 0.11 -11.92
C GLN A 112 -10.31 -0.73 -12.24
N VAL A 113 -9.15 -0.10 -12.38
CA VAL A 113 -7.87 -0.79 -12.62
C VAL A 113 -7.56 -1.75 -11.47
N ILE A 114 -7.64 -1.28 -10.22
CA ILE A 114 -7.38 -2.12 -9.04
C ILE A 114 -8.37 -3.30 -8.96
N ALA A 115 -9.66 -3.06 -9.20
CA ALA A 115 -10.68 -4.12 -9.21
C ALA A 115 -10.41 -5.17 -10.29
N GLN A 116 -9.88 -4.76 -11.45
CA GLN A 116 -9.47 -5.67 -12.51
C GLN A 116 -8.23 -6.48 -12.11
N GLU A 117 -7.20 -5.85 -11.54
CA GLU A 117 -6.00 -6.51 -11.03
C GLU A 117 -6.35 -7.59 -9.98
N GLN A 118 -7.25 -7.29 -9.04
CA GLN A 118 -7.69 -8.25 -8.03
C GLN A 118 -8.47 -9.43 -8.62
N ARG A 119 -9.31 -9.19 -9.64
CA ARG A 119 -10.01 -10.28 -10.36
C ARG A 119 -9.07 -11.17 -11.15
N GLN A 120 -8.04 -10.61 -11.77
CA GLN A 120 -7.03 -11.38 -12.51
C GLN A 120 -6.14 -12.22 -11.59
N ALA A 121 -5.89 -11.77 -10.37
CA ALA A 121 -5.11 -12.51 -9.39
C ALA A 121 -5.81 -13.79 -8.87
N ASP A 122 -7.13 -13.88 -8.99
CA ASP A 122 -7.93 -15.06 -8.58
C ASP A 122 -9.07 -15.35 -9.58
N PRO A 123 -8.75 -15.85 -10.80
CA PRO A 123 -9.73 -16.01 -11.87
C PRO A 123 -10.85 -17.01 -11.54
N GLY A 124 -10.60 -17.94 -10.61
CA GLY A 124 -11.58 -18.93 -10.16
C GLY A 124 -12.65 -18.38 -9.22
N ARG A 125 -12.50 -17.12 -8.79
CA ARG A 125 -13.38 -16.48 -7.81
C ARG A 125 -14.09 -15.26 -8.40
N ALA A 126 -15.36 -15.44 -8.75
CA ALA A 126 -16.21 -14.37 -9.25
C ALA A 126 -16.68 -13.45 -8.11
N VAL A 127 -15.93 -12.38 -7.85
CA VAL A 127 -16.35 -11.28 -6.95
C VAL A 127 -17.12 -10.25 -7.76
N ASP A 128 -18.33 -9.93 -7.32
CA ASP A 128 -19.12 -8.84 -7.90
C ASP A 128 -18.58 -7.50 -7.36
N VAL A 129 -18.04 -6.68 -8.27
CA VAL A 129 -17.43 -5.40 -7.91
C VAL A 129 -18.17 -4.28 -8.59
N VAL A 130 -18.74 -3.38 -7.79
CA VAL A 130 -19.46 -2.20 -8.26
C VAL A 130 -18.66 -0.95 -7.92
N VAL A 131 -18.19 -0.24 -8.94
CA VAL A 131 -17.60 1.09 -8.80
C VAL A 131 -18.69 2.11 -9.12
N ARG A 132 -19.16 2.84 -8.11
CA ARG A 132 -20.13 3.94 -8.27
C ARG A 132 -19.44 5.17 -8.87
N SER A 133 -20.22 6.21 -9.16
CA SER A 133 -19.66 7.52 -9.51
C SER A 133 -18.83 8.04 -8.34
N LEU A 134 -17.56 8.34 -8.58
CA LEU A 134 -16.66 8.94 -7.60
C LEU A 134 -16.33 10.37 -8.05
N PRO A 135 -16.49 11.39 -7.19
CA PRO A 135 -16.01 12.73 -7.49
C PRO A 135 -14.48 12.74 -7.64
N THR A 136 -13.97 13.73 -8.38
CA THR A 136 -12.53 13.96 -8.51
C THR A 136 -11.95 14.29 -7.13
N ALA A 137 -10.90 13.57 -6.74
CA ALA A 137 -10.15 13.88 -5.52
C ALA A 137 -9.02 14.87 -5.84
N VAL A 138 -8.50 15.52 -4.80
CA VAL A 138 -7.28 16.34 -4.89
C VAL A 138 -6.23 15.70 -4.00
N GLY A 139 -5.11 15.29 -4.58
CA GLY A 139 -4.05 14.61 -3.86
C GLY A 139 -2.98 14.03 -4.77
N ASP A 140 -2.05 13.29 -4.16
CA ASP A 140 -1.04 12.53 -4.91
C ASP A 140 -1.67 11.23 -5.44
N ALA A 141 -1.68 11.07 -6.76
CA ALA A 141 -2.31 9.93 -7.43
C ALA A 141 -1.72 8.58 -7.00
N GLY A 142 -0.40 8.53 -6.75
CA GLY A 142 0.28 7.32 -6.32
C GLY A 142 -0.11 6.90 -4.91
N LEU A 143 -0.17 7.87 -3.99
CA LEU A 143 -0.58 7.61 -2.61
C LEU A 143 -2.06 7.24 -2.50
N LEU A 144 -2.93 7.93 -3.23
CA LEU A 144 -4.36 7.62 -3.27
C LEU A 144 -4.60 6.24 -3.89
N ARG A 145 -3.87 5.87 -4.95
CA ARG A 145 -3.90 4.51 -5.50
C ARG A 145 -3.50 3.47 -4.44
N GLN A 146 -2.47 3.73 -3.66
CA GLN A 146 -2.01 2.80 -2.63
C GLN A 146 -3.05 2.60 -1.52
N VAL A 147 -3.68 3.68 -1.05
CA VAL A 147 -4.77 3.62 -0.07
C VAL A 147 -5.91 2.78 -0.61
N LEU A 148 -6.36 3.06 -1.84
CA LEU A 148 -7.47 2.34 -2.45
C LEU A 148 -7.14 0.86 -2.68
N LEU A 149 -5.91 0.55 -3.11
CA LEU A 149 -5.44 -0.83 -3.28
C LEU A 149 -5.51 -1.58 -1.95
N ASN A 150 -5.06 -0.98 -0.86
CA ASN A 150 -5.09 -1.61 0.47
C ASN A 150 -6.53 -1.91 0.90
N LEU A 151 -7.45 -0.96 0.70
CA LEU A 151 -8.87 -1.13 1.05
C LEU A 151 -9.55 -2.20 0.19
N VAL A 152 -9.35 -2.18 -1.13
CA VAL A 152 -9.95 -3.17 -2.05
C VAL A 152 -9.36 -4.55 -1.84
N ALA A 153 -8.04 -4.68 -1.65
CA ALA A 153 -7.42 -5.97 -1.36
C ALA A 153 -7.94 -6.58 -0.05
N ASN A 154 -8.19 -5.73 0.97
CA ASN A 154 -8.84 -6.16 2.20
C ASN A 154 -10.27 -6.64 1.94
N ALA A 155 -11.10 -5.88 1.21
CA ALA A 155 -12.45 -6.28 0.85
C ALA A 155 -12.49 -7.64 0.11
N PHE A 156 -11.57 -7.87 -0.83
CA PHE A 156 -11.43 -9.16 -1.51
C PHE A 156 -11.02 -10.29 -0.56
N LYS A 157 -10.12 -10.00 0.40
CA LYS A 157 -9.65 -10.97 1.38
C LYS A 157 -10.75 -11.39 2.36
N PHE A 158 -11.50 -10.44 2.89
CA PHE A 158 -12.51 -10.73 3.91
C PHE A 158 -13.70 -11.49 3.30
N THR A 159 -14.05 -11.20 2.05
CA THR A 159 -15.17 -11.85 1.36
C THR A 159 -14.89 -13.29 0.94
N ARG A 160 -13.73 -13.88 1.30
CA ARG A 160 -13.27 -15.21 0.84
C ARG A 160 -14.21 -16.36 1.20
N ARG A 161 -15.00 -16.20 2.25
CA ARG A 161 -15.93 -17.23 2.73
C ARG A 161 -17.37 -16.98 2.29
N GLN A 162 -17.62 -15.93 1.53
CA GLN A 162 -18.95 -15.61 1.05
C GLN A 162 -19.28 -16.41 -0.21
N ALA A 163 -20.49 -17.00 -0.25
CA ALA A 163 -20.99 -17.71 -1.43
C ALA A 163 -21.18 -16.78 -2.63
N HIS A 164 -21.54 -15.52 -2.36
CA HIS A 164 -21.70 -14.45 -3.35
C HIS A 164 -20.93 -13.21 -2.88
N PRO A 165 -19.60 -13.17 -3.08
CA PRO A 165 -18.76 -12.08 -2.59
C PRO A 165 -19.04 -10.78 -3.36
N GLN A 166 -19.27 -9.69 -2.62
CA GLN A 166 -19.60 -8.37 -3.16
C GLN A 166 -18.68 -7.30 -2.59
N VAL A 167 -18.19 -6.41 -3.46
CA VAL A 167 -17.40 -5.24 -3.08
C VAL A 167 -17.97 -4.01 -3.79
N GLU A 168 -18.30 -2.97 -3.01
CA GLU A 168 -18.77 -1.69 -3.49
C GLU A 168 -17.72 -0.61 -3.21
N ILE A 169 -17.35 0.14 -4.23
CA ILE A 169 -16.50 1.33 -4.13
C ILE A 169 -17.37 2.54 -4.44
N GLY A 170 -17.49 3.47 -3.50
CA GLY A 170 -18.38 4.60 -3.61
C GLY A 170 -17.91 5.83 -2.85
N SER A 171 -18.73 6.88 -2.93
CA SER A 171 -18.52 8.11 -2.19
C SER A 171 -19.82 8.62 -1.62
N ARG A 172 -19.73 9.33 -0.49
CA ARG A 172 -20.83 10.10 0.10
C ARG A 172 -20.31 11.46 0.54
N ALA A 173 -21.22 12.42 0.72
CA ALA A 173 -20.86 13.65 1.43
C ALA A 173 -20.64 13.34 2.93
N ASP A 174 -19.74 14.07 3.57
CA ASP A 174 -19.66 14.10 5.03
C ASP A 174 -20.92 14.73 5.65
N ASP A 175 -21.10 14.61 6.97
CA ASP A 175 -22.27 15.15 7.68
C ASP A 175 -22.43 16.68 7.51
N GLY A 176 -21.35 17.37 7.12
CA GLY A 176 -21.34 18.81 6.82
C GLY A 176 -21.49 19.19 5.34
N GLY A 177 -21.53 18.22 4.41
CA GLY A 177 -21.59 18.47 2.96
C GLY A 177 -20.37 19.15 2.35
N ARG A 178 -19.26 19.25 3.08
CA ARG A 178 -18.06 20.01 2.71
C ARG A 178 -16.98 19.13 2.10
N GLU A 179 -16.98 17.84 2.43
CA GLU A 179 -15.95 16.90 1.98
C GLU A 179 -16.56 15.64 1.37
N ALA A 180 -15.87 15.09 0.36
CA ALA A 180 -16.22 13.80 -0.21
C ALA A 180 -15.56 12.69 0.62
N VAL A 181 -16.38 11.81 1.18
CA VAL A 181 -15.95 10.60 1.88
C VAL A 181 -16.00 9.43 0.92
N TYR A 182 -14.83 8.96 0.51
CA TYR A 182 -14.68 7.74 -0.29
C TYR A 182 -14.72 6.51 0.62
N TYR A 183 -15.38 5.45 0.17
CA TYR A 183 -15.48 4.20 0.92
C TYR A 183 -15.29 2.99 0.02
N VAL A 184 -14.81 1.91 0.64
CA VAL A 184 -14.89 0.55 0.12
C VAL A 184 -15.72 -0.25 1.12
N ARG A 185 -16.79 -0.87 0.65
CA ARG A 185 -17.69 -1.72 1.44
C ARG A 185 -17.67 -3.12 0.86
N ASP A 186 -17.73 -4.11 1.73
CA ASP A 186 -17.86 -5.51 1.35
C ASP A 186 -18.97 -6.20 2.15
N ASN A 187 -19.29 -7.44 1.77
CA ASN A 187 -20.29 -8.26 2.45
C ASN A 187 -19.69 -9.41 3.30
N GLY A 188 -18.44 -9.30 3.74
CA GLY A 188 -17.79 -10.32 4.57
C GLY A 188 -16.34 -10.04 4.84
#